data_AF-A0A914PP12-F1
#
_entry.id   AF-A0A914PP12-F1
#
_cell.length_a   1.000
_cell.length_b   1.000
_cell.length_c   1.000
_cell.angle_alpha   90.00
_cell.angle_beta   90.00
_cell.angle_gamma   90.00
#
_symmetry.space_group_name_H-M   'P 1'
#
loop_
_entity.id
_entity.type
_entity.pdbx_description
1 polymer ?
#
loop_
_entity_poly.entity_id
_entity_poly.type
_entity_poly.pdbx_seq_one_letter_code
_entity_poly.pdbx_strand_id
1 'polypeptide(L)'
;MSVIAKCRKEDPFAYEKFDRDIWTYVNSPQNLQSESLVVAKERAIELINSVLPKFTNSTLHFCGSTRNGCGLADADVDLCWAIPIRVEVESDVPYPMADQ
;
A
#
# COMPACT_ATOMS: atom_id res chain seq x y z
N MET A 1 6.95 -19.45 19.51
CA MET A 1 5.52 -19.67 19.22
C MET A 1 4.82 -18.34 19.40
N SER A 2 4.06 -17.82 18.42
CA SER A 2 3.39 -16.51 18.57
C SER A 2 2.26 -16.59 19.60
N VAL A 3 1.96 -15.47 20.26
CA VAL A 3 0.87 -15.37 21.26
C VAL A 3 -0.46 -15.81 20.64
N ILE A 4 -0.71 -15.44 19.38
CA ILE A 4 -1.88 -15.84 18.59
C ILE A 4 -1.99 -17.37 18.45
N ALA A 5 -0.87 -18.04 18.16
CA ALA A 5 -0.87 -19.50 18.01
C ALA A 5 -1.10 -20.24 19.32
N LYS A 6 -0.73 -19.65 20.46
CA LYS A 6 -0.97 -20.20 21.79
C LYS A 6 -2.46 -20.06 22.19
N CYS A 7 -3.03 -18.87 22.02
CA CYS A 7 -4.45 -18.61 22.30
C CYS A 7 -5.40 -19.47 21.46
N ARG A 8 -5.08 -19.70 20.18
CA ARG A 8 -5.89 -20.56 19.28
C ARG A 8 -5.95 -22.03 19.71
N LYS A 9 -4.92 -22.52 20.43
CA LYS A 9 -4.88 -23.89 20.97
C LYS A 9 -5.58 -24.00 22.32
N GLU A 10 -5.54 -22.96 23.14
CA GLU A 10 -6.05 -22.99 24.52
C GLU A 10 -7.55 -22.71 24.59
N ASP A 11 -8.09 -21.85 23.71
CA ASP A 11 -9.52 -21.58 23.61
C ASP A 11 -9.94 -21.33 22.14
N PRO A 12 -10.15 -22.42 21.37
CA PRO A 12 -10.49 -22.30 19.95
C PRO A 12 -11.84 -21.62 19.71
N PHE A 13 -12.81 -21.76 20.63
CA PHE A 13 -14.14 -21.16 20.50
C PHE A 13 -14.13 -19.65 20.73
N ALA A 14 -13.35 -19.16 21.70
CA ALA A 14 -13.16 -17.72 21.88
C ALA A 14 -12.43 -17.10 20.68
N TYR A 15 -11.47 -17.81 20.09
CA TYR A 15 -10.76 -17.34 18.90
C TYR A 15 -11.68 -17.30 17.66
N GLU A 16 -12.50 -18.32 17.43
CA GLU A 16 -13.51 -18.31 16.35
C GLU A 16 -14.53 -17.18 16.52
N LYS A 17 -14.95 -16.89 17.76
CA LYS A 17 -15.83 -15.76 18.04
C LYS A 17 -15.13 -14.42 17.73
N PHE A 18 -13.88 -14.25 18.15
CA PHE A 18 -13.10 -13.05 17.87
C PHE A 18 -12.88 -12.83 16.36
N ASP A 19 -12.51 -13.87 15.62
CA ASP A 19 -12.36 -13.81 14.15
C ASP A 19 -13.69 -13.43 13.48
N ARG A 20 -14.80 -14.00 13.94
CA ARG A 20 -16.15 -13.65 13.44
C ARG A 20 -16.51 -12.21 13.75
N ASP A 21 -16.26 -11.73 14.97
CA ASP A 21 -16.61 -10.37 15.38
C ASP A 21 -15.79 -9.35 14.57
N ILE A 22 -14.50 -9.61 14.33
CA ILE A 22 -13.66 -8.82 13.43
C ILE A 22 -14.22 -8.87 12.01
N TRP A 23 -14.53 -10.07 11.50
CA TRP A 23 -15.09 -10.25 10.16
C TRP A 23 -16.38 -9.45 9.97
N THR A 24 -17.29 -9.50 10.94
CA THR A 24 -18.53 -8.75 10.94
C THR A 24 -18.28 -7.24 10.98
N TYR A 25 -17.32 -6.78 11.77
CA TYR A 25 -16.95 -5.37 11.81
C TYR A 25 -16.38 -4.89 10.48
N VAL A 26 -15.37 -5.56 9.91
CA VAL A 26 -14.73 -5.11 8.66
C VAL A 26 -15.66 -5.18 7.45
N ASN A 27 -16.63 -6.09 7.45
CA ASN A 27 -17.65 -6.20 6.39
C ASN A 27 -18.93 -5.40 6.69
N SER A 28 -18.96 -4.60 7.76
CA SER A 28 -20.11 -3.73 7.99
C SER A 28 -20.19 -2.66 6.88
N PRO A 29 -21.39 -2.32 6.37
CA PRO A 29 -21.54 -1.43 5.21
C PRO A 29 -20.84 -0.07 5.35
N GLN A 30 -20.75 0.44 6.58
CA GLN A 30 -20.08 1.69 6.94
C GLN A 30 -18.55 1.64 6.84
N ASN A 31 -17.96 0.44 6.88
CA ASN A 31 -16.51 0.23 6.79
C ASN A 31 -16.06 -0.13 5.36
N LEU A 32 -16.99 -0.60 4.52
CA LEU A 32 -16.71 -0.97 3.14
C LEU A 32 -16.68 0.25 2.23
N GLN A 33 -15.66 0.32 1.37
CA GLN A 33 -15.63 1.31 0.30
C GLN A 33 -16.72 0.98 -0.74
N SER A 34 -17.52 1.97 -1.11
CA SER A 34 -18.42 1.81 -2.26
C SER A 34 -17.61 1.79 -3.56
N GLU A 35 -18.10 1.09 -4.58
CA GLU A 35 -17.50 1.10 -5.92
C GLU A 35 -17.32 2.53 -6.44
N SER A 36 -18.30 3.41 -6.19
CA SER A 36 -18.21 4.82 -6.55
C SER A 36 -17.07 5.57 -5.86
N LEU A 37 -16.75 5.23 -4.61
CA LEU A 37 -15.64 5.84 -3.87
C LEU A 37 -14.30 5.38 -4.44
N VAL A 38 -14.16 4.09 -4.76
CA VAL A 38 -12.96 3.54 -5.40
C VAL A 38 -12.71 4.22 -6.75
N VAL A 39 -13.73 4.28 -7.61
CA VAL A 39 -13.64 4.94 -8.93
C VAL A 39 -13.33 6.43 -8.79
N ALA A 40 -13.90 7.11 -7.80
CA ALA A 40 -13.61 8.53 -7.55
C ALA A 40 -12.14 8.75 -7.15
N LYS A 41 -11.58 7.87 -6.29
CA LYS A 41 -10.17 7.90 -5.91
C LYS A 41 -9.27 7.69 -7.14
N GLU A 42 -9.54 6.67 -7.95
CA GLU A 42 -8.75 6.38 -9.16
C GLU A 42 -8.73 7.57 -10.13
N ARG A 43 -9.91 8.13 -10.42
CA ARG A 43 -10.03 9.33 -11.28
C ARG A 43 -9.28 10.53 -10.72
N ALA A 44 -9.27 10.72 -9.40
CA ALA A 44 -8.52 11.81 -8.78
C ALA A 44 -7.02 11.67 -9.05
N ILE A 45 -6.44 10.46 -8.95
CA ILE A 45 -5.03 10.22 -9.30
C ILE A 45 -4.77 10.46 -10.78
N GLU A 46 -5.63 9.96 -11.67
CA GLU A 46 -5.47 10.16 -13.12
C GLU A 46 -5.44 11.66 -13.46
N LEU A 47 -6.35 12.44 -12.85
CA LEU A 47 -6.39 13.88 -13.02
C LEU A 47 -5.11 14.55 -12.51
N ILE A 48 -4.64 14.19 -11.32
CA ILE A 48 -3.39 14.74 -10.76
C ILE A 48 -2.20 14.39 -11.67
N ASN A 49 -2.10 13.14 -12.13
CA ASN A 49 -1.06 12.71 -13.07
C ASN A 49 -1.14 13.45 -14.42
N SER A 50 -2.33 13.84 -14.87
CA SER A 50 -2.48 14.60 -16.13
C SER A 50 -1.93 16.04 -16.05
N VAL A 51 -1.92 16.63 -14.86
CA VAL A 51 -1.45 18.01 -14.61
C VAL A 51 -0.08 18.08 -13.96
N LEU A 52 0.44 16.95 -13.46
CA LEU A 52 1.79 16.89 -12.92
C LEU A 52 2.81 17.37 -13.96
N PRO A 53 3.86 18.11 -13.55
CA PRO A 53 4.86 18.62 -14.47
C PRO A 53 5.48 17.47 -15.29
N LYS A 54 5.20 17.45 -16.60
CA LYS A 54 5.74 16.42 -17.51
C LYS A 54 7.27 16.44 -17.60
N PHE A 55 7.91 17.53 -17.17
CA PHE A 55 9.36 17.74 -17.27
C PHE A 55 10.19 16.77 -16.41
N THR A 56 9.64 16.18 -15.36
CA THR A 56 10.38 15.27 -14.47
C THR A 56 10.13 13.79 -14.76
N ASN A 57 9.32 13.44 -15.78
CA ASN A 57 8.85 12.06 -16.00
C ASN A 57 8.29 11.41 -14.72
N SER A 58 7.76 12.24 -13.81
CA SER A 58 7.31 11.80 -12.50
C SER A 58 5.88 11.28 -12.53
N THR A 59 5.57 10.39 -11.60
CA THR A 59 4.26 9.72 -11.52
C THR A 59 3.80 9.63 -10.08
N LEU A 60 2.52 9.88 -9.85
CA LEU A 60 1.84 9.65 -8.58
C LEU A 60 1.13 8.31 -8.60
N HIS A 61 1.22 7.56 -7.51
CA HIS A 61 0.55 6.27 -7.34
C HIS A 61 -0.08 6.16 -5.96
N PHE A 62 -1.10 5.33 -5.82
CA PHE A 62 -1.59 4.95 -4.49
C PHE A 62 -0.50 4.20 -3.70
N CYS A 63 -0.51 4.41 -2.40
CA CYS A 63 0.30 3.70 -1.43
C CYS A 63 -0.56 3.17 -0.28
N GLY A 64 0.08 2.49 0.68
CA GLY A 64 -0.57 2.04 1.91
C GLY A 64 -1.78 1.13 1.71
N SER A 65 -2.79 1.31 2.56
CA SER A 65 -4.02 0.51 2.57
C SER A 65 -4.85 0.72 1.30
N THR A 66 -4.81 1.93 0.73
CA THR A 66 -5.52 2.27 -0.51
C THR A 66 -4.96 1.48 -1.70
N ARG A 67 -3.63 1.38 -1.83
CA ARG A 67 -3.00 0.56 -2.90
C ARG A 67 -3.39 -0.92 -2.81
N ASN A 68 -3.52 -1.44 -1.59
CA ASN A 68 -3.79 -2.86 -1.37
C ASN A 68 -5.29 -3.20 -1.41
N GLY A 69 -6.17 -2.22 -1.64
CA GLY A 69 -7.63 -2.43 -1.61
C GLY A 69 -8.16 -2.79 -0.23
N CYS A 70 -7.41 -2.50 0.83
CA CYS A 70 -7.78 -2.82 2.22
C CYS A 70 -8.13 -1.56 3.03
N GLY A 71 -8.20 -0.39 2.40
CA GLY A 71 -8.61 0.85 3.06
C GLY A 71 -10.09 0.81 3.43
N LEU A 72 -10.44 1.31 4.62
CA LEU A 72 -11.82 1.50 5.03
C LEU A 72 -12.47 2.67 4.27
N ALA A 73 -13.78 2.83 4.39
CA ALA A 73 -14.55 3.89 3.72
C ALA A 73 -14.06 5.32 4.08
N ASP A 74 -13.71 5.53 5.34
CA ASP A 74 -13.24 6.80 5.91
C ASP A 74 -11.71 6.92 5.94
N ALA A 75 -10.99 5.91 5.45
CA ALA A 75 -9.54 5.93 5.42
C ALA A 75 -9.02 7.05 4.51
N ASP A 76 -7.93 7.66 4.95
CA ASP A 76 -7.14 8.58 4.15
C ASP A 76 -6.54 7.89 2.91
N VAL A 77 -6.17 8.71 1.94
CA VAL A 77 -5.60 8.26 0.68
C VAL A 77 -4.11 8.55 0.69
N ASP A 78 -3.32 7.49 0.89
CA ASP A 78 -1.87 7.56 0.80
C ASP A 78 -1.43 7.67 -0.67
N LEU A 79 -0.61 8.68 -0.97
CA LEU A 79 -0.07 8.94 -2.31
C LEU A 79 1.46 8.93 -2.26
N CYS A 80 2.08 8.28 -3.24
CA CYS A 80 3.52 8.30 -3.44
C CYS A 80 3.88 9.00 -4.74
N TRP A 81 4.80 9.96 -4.66
CA TRP A 81 5.36 10.62 -5.83
C TRP A 81 6.69 9.98 -6.19
N ALA A 82 6.72 9.26 -7.31
CA ALA A 82 7.92 8.71 -7.87
C ALA A 82 8.54 9.70 -8.87
N ILE A 83 9.76 10.16 -8.57
CA ILE A 83 10.56 11.00 -9.46
C ILE A 83 11.76 10.16 -9.92
N PRO A 84 11.91 9.89 -11.23
CA PRO A 84 13.08 9.19 -11.72
C PRO A 84 14.33 10.05 -11.56
N ILE A 85 15.34 9.50 -10.90
CA ILE A 85 16.66 10.11 -10.76
C ILE A 85 17.59 9.41 -11.75
N ARG A 86 18.26 10.18 -12.62
CA ARG A 86 19.36 9.65 -13.42
C ARG A 86 20.60 9.62 -12.53
N VAL A 87 21.11 8.43 -12.26
CA VAL A 87 22.42 8.25 -11.63
C VAL A 87 23.43 8.11 -12.75
N GLU A 88 24.19 9.16 -13.02
CA GLU A 88 25.39 9.06 -13.85
C GLU A 88 26.47 8.44 -12.97
N VAL A 89 26.85 7.19 -13.27
CA VAL A 89 27.96 6.54 -12.59
C VAL A 89 29.23 7.02 -13.30
N GLU A 90 29.94 7.96 -12.70
CA GLU A 90 31.32 8.28 -13.11
C GLU A 90 32.20 7.06 -12.81
N SER A 91 32.58 6.31 -13.85
CA SER A 91 33.49 5.17 -13.73
C SER A 91 34.95 5.61 -13.84
N ASP A 92 35.44 6.36 -12.85
CA ASP A 92 36.86 6.75 -12.78
C ASP A 92 37.68 5.94 -11.76
N VAL A 93 37.09 4.88 -11.19
CA VAL A 93 37.83 3.97 -10.31
C VAL A 93 38.17 2.69 -11.09
N PRO A 94 39.42 2.50 -11.55
CA PRO A 94 39.84 1.21 -12.07
C PRO A 94 39.62 0.15 -10.99
N TYR A 95 38.82 -0.87 -11.32
CA TYR A 95 38.65 -2.05 -10.49
C TYR A 95 40.05 -2.64 -10.25
N PRO A 96 40.55 -2.73 -9.01
CA PRO A 96 41.83 -3.40 -8.79
C PRO A 96 41.63 -4.86 -9.19
N MET A 97 42.20 -5.22 -10.34
CA MET A 97 42.41 -6.60 -10.71
C MET A 97 43.24 -7.17 -9.57
N ALA A 98 42.63 -8.03 -8.76
CA ALA A 98 43.36 -8.78 -7.76
C ALA A 98 44.44 -9.56 -8.51
N ASP A 99 45.71 -9.21 -8.24
CA ASP A 99 46.86 -9.85 -8.84
C ASP A 99 46.78 -11.37 -8.64
N GLN A 100 47.11 -12.09 -9.72
CA GLN A 100 47.16 -13.55 -9.84
C GLN A 100 48.19 -14.19 -8.91
#